data_AF-A0A7W0UQ57-F1
#
_entry.id   AF-A0A7W0UQ57-F1
#
_cell.length_a   1.000
_cell.length_b   1.000
_cell.length_c   1.000
_cell.angle_alpha   90.00
_cell.angle_beta   90.00
_cell.angle_gamma   90.00
#
_symmetry.space_group_name_H-M   'P 1'
#
loop_
_entity.id
_entity.type
_entity.pdbx_description
1 polymer ?
#
loop_
_entity_poly.entity_id
_entity_poly.type
_entity_poly.pdbx_seq_one_letter_code
_entity_poly.pdbx_strand_id
1 'polypeptide(L)' 'MATELTWLGHSAFRVDSPGGLRIYVDPFLKGNPSCPDNELTPERCDLILLTHGHDDHVGDTI' A
#
# COMPACT_ATOMS: atom_id res chain seq x y z
N MET A 1 15.86 12.23 -4.52
CA MET A 1 15.84 10.99 -3.73
C MET A 1 15.61 9.82 -4.67
N ALA A 2 15.95 8.59 -4.28
CA ALA A 2 15.63 7.40 -5.09
C ALA A 2 14.17 6.99 -4.86
N THR A 3 13.63 6.15 -5.74
CA THR A 3 12.35 5.47 -5.49
C THR A 3 12.57 4.40 -4.43
N GLU A 4 11.76 4.39 -3.38
CA GLU A 4 11.76 3.33 -2.37
C GLU A 4 10.50 2.47 -2.54
N LEU A 5 10.68 1.16 -2.52
CA LEU A 5 9.60 0.18 -2.61
C LEU A 5 9.57 -0.63 -1.32
N THR A 6 8.44 -0.61 -0.63
CA THR A 6 8.18 -1.45 0.55
C THR A 6 7.11 -2.46 0.20
N TRP A 7 7.41 -3.74 0.41
CA TRP A 7 6.41 -4.80 0.34
C TRP A 7 5.67 -4.90 1.66
N LEU A 8 4.33 -4.91 1.60
CA LEU A 8 3.45 -4.93 2.75
C LEU A 8 2.72 -6.28 2.92
N GLY A 9 3.13 -7.31 2.16
CA GLY A 9 2.43 -8.59 2.14
C GLY A 9 1.48 -8.73 0.96
N HIS A 10 1.19 -9.98 0.57
CA HIS A 10 0.38 -10.28 -0.61
C HIS A 10 0.87 -9.49 -1.84
N SER A 11 -0.04 -8.77 -2.52
CA SER A 11 0.24 -7.85 -3.63
C SER A 11 0.27 -6.39 -3.19
N ALA A 12 0.26 -6.12 -1.87
CA ALA A 12 0.27 -4.77 -1.33
C ALA A 12 1.69 -4.19 -1.31
N PHE A 13 1.84 -2.99 -1.87
CA PHE A 13 3.11 -2.25 -1.87
C PHE A 13 2.91 -0.78 -1.51
N ARG A 14 3.92 -0.21 -0.84
CA ARG A 14 4.09 1.24 -0.70
C ARG A 14 5.27 1.69 -1.56
N VAL A 15 5.05 2.73 -2.35
CA VAL A 15 6.08 3.38 -3.16
C VAL A 15 6.26 4.82 -2.67
N ASP A 16 7.45 5.15 -2.20
CA ASP A 16 7.85 6.54 -1.95
C ASP A 16 8.64 7.04 -3.17
N SER A 17 8.07 8.01 -3.88
CA SER A 17 8.63 8.54 -5.12
C SER A 17 9.68 9.63 -4.87
N PRO A 18 10.61 9.86 -5.82
CA PRO A 18 11.57 10.97 -5.74
C PRO A 18 10.93 12.35 -5.58
N GLY A 19 9.69 12.52 -6.05
CA GLY A 19 8.91 13.75 -5.95
C GLY A 19 8.14 13.90 -4.64
N GLY A 20 8.27 12.96 -3.71
CA GLY A 20 7.67 13.03 -2.37
C GLY A 20 6.23 12.53 -2.28
N LEU A 21 5.70 11.86 -3.32
CA LEU A 21 4.44 11.12 -3.23
C LEU A 21 4.67 9.77 -2.55
N ARG A 22 3.75 9.40 -1.65
CA ARG A 22 3.57 8.09 -1.07
C ARG A 22 2.35 7.42 -1.70
N ILE A 23 2.60 6.36 -2.46
CA ILE A 23 1.62 5.66 -3.28
C ILE A 23 1.43 4.26 -2.71
N TYR A 24 0.18 3.81 -2.61
CA TYR A 24 -0.13 2.42 -2.29
C TYR A 24 -0.66 1.69 -3.53
N VAL A 25 -0.20 0.46 -3.72
CA VAL A 25 -0.70 -0.46 -4.75
C VAL A 25 -1.40 -1.61 -4.02
N ASP A 26 -2.63 -1.92 -4.42
CA ASP A 26 -3.47 -3.01 -3.89
C ASP A 26 -3.44 -3.12 -2.35
N PRO A 27 -3.90 -2.09 -1.60
CA PRO A 27 -3.68 -1.97 -0.17
C PRO A 27 -4.58 -2.90 0.66
N PHE A 28 -4.35 -4.21 0.59
CA PHE A 28 -4.85 -5.17 1.56
C PHE A 28 -3.98 -5.12 2.82
N LEU A 29 -4.36 -4.24 3.76
CA LEU A 29 -3.57 -3.91 4.96
C LEU A 29 -4.10 -4.68 6.16
N LYS A 30 -5.37 -4.51 6.53
CA LYS A 30 -5.99 -5.23 7.65
C LYS A 30 -6.30 -6.66 7.26
N GLY A 31 -5.95 -7.60 8.14
CA GLY A 31 -6.11 -9.04 7.90
C GLY A 31 -4.99 -9.65 7.04
N ASN A 32 -4.09 -8.84 6.48
CA ASN A 32 -2.86 -9.31 5.86
C ASN A 32 -1.80 -9.60 6.93
N PRO A 33 -1.38 -10.86 7.14
CA PRO A 33 -0.48 -11.25 8.23
C PRO A 33 0.96 -10.75 8.04
N SER A 34 1.30 -10.25 6.85
CA SER A 34 2.62 -9.70 6.55
C SER A 34 2.64 -8.17 6.56
N CYS A 35 1.49 -7.51 6.71
CA CYS A 35 1.43 -6.05 6.80
C CYS A 35 1.97 -5.60 8.16
N PRO A 36 3.01 -4.74 8.21
CA PRO A 36 3.52 -4.20 9.47
C PRO A 36 2.45 -3.42 10.24
N ASP A 37 2.46 -3.52 11.58
CA ASP A 37 1.47 -2.84 12.44
C ASP A 37 1.40 -1.33 12.19
N ASN A 38 2.54 -0.69 11.89
CA ASN A 38 2.62 0.74 11.60
C ASN A 38 2.08 1.13 10.20
N GLU A 39 1.77 0.15 9.35
CA GLU A 39 1.21 0.34 8.01
C GLU A 39 -0.27 -0.05 7.94
N LEU A 40 -0.84 -0.65 9.00
CA LEU A 40 -2.29 -0.91 9.10
C LEU A 40 -3.13 0.38 9.10
N THR A 41 -2.51 1.51 9.46
CA THR A 41 -3.09 2.85 9.35
C THR A 41 -2.00 3.80 8.87
N PRO A 42 -1.84 3.95 7.54
CA PRO A 42 -0.82 4.81 6.96
C PRO A 42 -0.91 6.25 7.47
N GLU A 43 0.22 6.83 7.87
CA GLU A 43 0.30 8.25 8.27
C GLU A 43 -0.04 9.21 7.10
N ARG A 44 0.14 8.72 5.87
CA ARG A 44 -0.07 9.47 4.63
C ARG A 44 -0.29 8.50 3.48
N CYS A 45 -1.20 8.84 2.58
CA CYS A 45 -1.39 8.19 1.29
C CYS A 45 -1.81 9.27 0.29
N ASP A 46 -1.02 9.47 -0.77
CA ASP A 46 -1.31 10.49 -1.78
C ASP A 46 -2.05 9.89 -2.99
N LEU A 47 -1.83 8.59 -3.27
CA LEU A 47 -2.43 7.89 -4.39
C LEU A 47 -2.62 6.41 -4.08
N ILE A 48 -3.72 5.85 -4.56
CA ILE A 48 -3.99 4.41 -4.53
C ILE A 48 -4.13 3.91 -5.96
N LEU A 49 -3.41 2.84 -6.29
CA LEU A 49 -3.45 2.16 -7.57
C LEU A 49 -3.99 0.74 -7.35
N LEU A 50 -5.12 0.44 -7.96
CA LEU A 50 -5.72 -0.90 -7.92
C LEU A 50 -5.47 -1.62 -9.23
N THR A 51 -4.95 -2.83 -9.17
CA THR A 51 -4.75 -3.69 -10.35
C THR A 51 -6.08 -4.26 -10.85
N HIS A 52 -6.95 -4.66 -9.93
CA HIS A 52 -8.31 -5.17 -10.20
C HIS A 52 -9.17 -5.15 -8.92
N GLY A 53 -10.40 -5.66 -9.02
CA GLY A 53 -11.45 -5.51 -8.01
C GLY A 53 -11.69 -6.68 -7.05
N HIS A 54 -10.76 -7.63 -6.91
CA HIS A 54 -10.91 -8.66 -5.87
C HIS A 54 -10.65 -8.07 -4.48
N ASP A 55 -11.31 -8.62 -3.46
CA ASP A 55 -11.30 -8.06 -2.10
C ASP A 55 -9.88 -8.00 -1.48
N ASP A 56 -9.01 -8.94 -1.81
CA ASP A 56 -7.60 -9.00 -1.39
C ASP A 56 -6.67 -8.03 -2.15
N HIS A 57 -7.23 -7.24 -3.07
CA HIS A 57 -6.55 -6.14 -3.77
C HIS A 57 -7.20 -4.78 -3.47
N VAL A 58 -8.53 -4.70 -3.51
CA VAL A 58 -9.30 -3.52 -3.10
C VAL A 58 -9.02 -3.20 -1.63
N GLY A 59 -8.97 -4.22 -0.77
CA GLY A 59 -8.48 -4.13 0.60
C GLY A 59 -9.13 -3.00 1.40
N ASP A 60 -8.30 -2.19 2.05
CA ASP A 60 -8.70 -1.11 2.95
C ASP A 60 -9.07 0.21 2.22
N THR A 61 -9.42 0.15 0.93
CA THR A 61 -9.90 1.34 0.19
C THR A 61 -11.38 1.66 0.41
N ILE A 62 -12.14 0.75 1.02
CA ILE A 62 -13.59 0.83 1.25
C ILE A 62 -13.95 0.94 2.74
#